data_AF-A0A123VZ05-F1
#
_entry.id   AF-A0A123VZ05-F1
#
_cell.length_a   1.000
_cell.length_b   1.000
_cell.length_c   1.000
_cell.angle_alpha   90.00
_cell.angle_beta   90.00
_cell.angle_gamma   90.00
#
_symmetry.space_group_name_H-M   'P 1'
#
loop_
_entity.id
_entity.type
_entity.pdbx_description
1 polymer ?
#
loop_
_entity_poly.entity_id
_entity_poly.type
_entity_poly.pdbx_seq_one_letter_code
_entity_poly.pdbx_strand_id
1 'polypeptide(L)' 'MRFKVLKEFTDDELGFVHRVNDIIELTKERHKQMKKNAKLQDVNLADYIEEIKTKGAEAPAK' A
#
# COMPACT_ATOMS: atom_id res chain seq x y z
N MET A 1 8.72 -0.60 -0.68
CA MET A 1 7.80 -1.73 -0.43
C MET A 1 6.65 -1.54 -1.39
N ARG A 2 6.25 -2.58 -2.12
CA ARG A 2 5.19 -2.47 -3.11
C ARG A 2 3.88 -2.94 -2.51
N PHE A 3 2.82 -2.17 -2.73
CA PHE A 3 1.50 -2.49 -2.24
C PHE A 3 0.51 -2.45 -3.39
N LYS A 4 -0.42 -3.40 -3.39
CA LYS A 4 -1.58 -3.40 -4.28
C LYS A 4 -2.73 -2.72 -3.56
N VAL A 5 -3.37 -1.78 -4.23
CA VAL A 5 -4.53 -1.07 -3.70
C VAL A 5 -5.76 -1.98 -3.85
N LEU A 6 -6.41 -2.28 -2.73
CA LEU A 6 -7.62 -3.10 -2.66
C LEU A 6 -8.89 -2.25 -2.72
N LYS A 7 -8.85 -1.04 -2.16
CA LYS A 7 -9.96 -0.07 -2.15
C LYS A 7 -9.45 1.28 -2.57
N GLU A 8 -10.27 2.04 -3.30
CA GLU A 8 -9.92 3.41 -3.65
C GLU A 8 -9.75 4.24 -2.38
N PHE A 9 -8.65 4.99 -2.30
CA PHE A 9 -8.42 5.95 -1.23
C PHE A 9 -7.65 7.16 -1.75
N THR A 10 -7.89 8.30 -1.13
CA THR A 10 -7.12 9.50 -1.36
C THR A 10 -5.98 9.54 -0.36
N ASP A 11 -4.75 9.68 -0.85
CA ASP A 11 -3.63 10.07 -0.01
C ASP A 11 -3.66 11.60 0.10
N ASP A 12 -4.32 12.11 1.14
CA ASP A 12 -4.50 13.55 1.39
C ASP A 12 -3.18 14.32 1.50
N GLU A 13 -2.09 13.66 1.90
CA GLU A 13 -0.78 14.31 2.04
C GLU A 13 -0.12 14.61 0.68
N LEU A 14 -0.32 13.77 -0.34
CA LEU A 14 0.23 13.99 -1.68
C LEU A 14 -0.83 14.50 -2.66
N GLY A 15 -2.11 14.47 -2.28
CA GLY A 15 -3.24 14.83 -3.15
C GLY A 15 -3.47 13.81 -4.29
N PHE A 16 -3.00 12.57 -4.13
CA PHE A 16 -3.18 11.52 -5.14
C PHE A 16 -4.33 10.60 -4.76
N VAL A 17 -5.14 10.27 -5.76
CA VAL A 17 -6.17 9.23 -5.63
C VAL A 17 -5.57 7.92 -6.10
N HIS A 18 -5.50 6.95 -5.19
CA HIS A 18 -5.08 5.60 -5.50
C HIS A 18 -6.31 4.76 -5.82
N ARG A 19 -6.37 4.22 -7.04
CA ARG A 19 -7.50 3.42 -7.52
C ARG A 19 -7.34 1.96 -7.16
N VAL A 20 -8.46 1.23 -7.12
CA VAL A 20 -8.45 -0.23 -6.94
C VAL A 20 -7.58 -0.91 -8.02
N ASN A 21 -6.80 -1.91 -7.60
CA ASN A 21 -5.78 -2.63 -8.37
C ASN A 21 -4.52 -1.83 -8.75
N ASP A 22 -4.40 -0.57 -8.34
CA ASP A 22 -3.17 0.19 -8.56
C ASP A 22 -2.00 -0.38 -7.73
N ILE A 23 -0.77 -0.23 -8.24
CA ILE A 23 0.44 -0.72 -7.57
C ILE A 23 1.23 0.50 -7.12
N ILE A 24 1.31 0.69 -5.80
CA ILE A 24 1.98 1.84 -5.21
C ILE A 24 3.29 1.41 -4.54
N GLU A 25 4.32 2.21 -4.70
CA GLU A 25 5.60 2.00 -4.01
C GLU A 25 5.66 2.94 -2.80
N LEU A 26 5.62 2.36 -1.60
CA LEU A 26 5.71 3.10 -0.35
C LEU A 26 7.05 2.83 0.34
N THR A 27 7.63 3.87 0.93
CA THR A 27 8.75 3.72 1.87
C THR A 27 8.25 3.17 3.20
N LYS A 28 9.15 2.61 4.02
CA LYS A 28 8.81 2.10 5.36
C LYS A 28 8.22 3.19 6.26
N GLU A 29 8.74 4.42 6.15
CA GLU A 29 8.26 5.57 6.92
C GLU A 29 6.84 5.96 6.50
N ARG A 30 6.58 6.02 5.20
CA ARG A 30 5.25 6.32 4.66
C ARG A 30 4.22 5.29 5.09
N HIS A 31 4.54 4.00 4.97
CA HIS A 31 3.66 2.92 5.43
C HIS A 31 3.38 3.01 6.95
N LYS A 32 4.36 3.40 7.77
CA LYS A 32 4.13 3.65 9.21
C LYS A 32 3.20 4.83 9.45
N GLN A 33 3.35 5.93 8.71
CA GLN A 33 2.45 7.09 8.80
C GLN A 33 1.03 6.72 8.42
N MET A 34 0.83 6.05 7.28
CA MET A 34 -0.49 5.56 6.85
C MET A 34 -1.11 4.63 7.89
N LYS A 35 -0.31 3.73 8.49
CA LYS A 35 -0.78 2.83 9.55
C LYS A 35 -1.20 3.58 10.80
N LYS A 36 -0.49 4.65 11.15
CA LYS A 36 -0.84 5.52 12.28
C LYS A 36 -2.16 6.27 12.00
N ASN A 37 -2.30 6.84 10.80
CA ASN A 37 -3.51 7.55 10.39
C ASN A 37 -4.72 6.61 10.33
N ALA A 38 -4.56 5.41 9.76
CA ALA A 38 -5.59 4.38 9.75
C ALA A 38 -6.05 4.04 11.18
N LYS A 39 -5.11 3.86 12.12
CA LYS A 39 -5.43 3.62 13.53
C LYS A 39 -6.16 4.79 14.19
N LEU A 40 -5.84 6.04 13.85
CA LEU A 40 -6.53 7.22 14.38
C LEU A 40 -7.99 7.31 13.88
N GLN A 41 -8.24 6.83 12.66
CA GLN A 41 -9.57 6.78 12.05
C GLN A 41 -10.32 5.47 12.37
N ASP A 42 -9.77 4.61 13.23
CA ASP A 42 -10.28 3.27 13.55
C ASP A 42 -10.50 2.37 12.30
N VAL A 43 -9.71 2.59 11.25
CA VAL A 43 -9.73 1.77 10.03
C VAL A 43 -8.50 0.88 9.94
N ASN A 44 -8.64 -0.25 9.25
CA ASN A 44 -7.53 -1.16 9.02
C ASN A 44 -6.87 -0.86 7.68
N LEU A 45 -5.61 -0.41 7.71
CA LEU A 45 -4.84 -0.13 6.49
C LEU A 45 -4.75 -1.34 5.54
N ALA A 46 -4.73 -2.57 6.09
CA ALA A 46 -4.67 -3.80 5.30
C ALA A 46 -5.93 -4.02 4.42
N ASP A 47 -7.03 -3.33 4.72
CA ASP A 47 -8.27 -3.39 3.93
C ASP A 47 -8.17 -2.50 2.66
N TYR A 48 -7.25 -1.54 2.66
CA TYR A 48 -7.02 -0.60 1.57
C TYR A 48 -5.82 -0.97 0.72
N ILE A 49 -4.76 -1.53 1.34
CA ILE A 49 -3.53 -1.90 0.66
C ILE A 49 -3.02 -3.27 1.11
N GLU A 50 -2.61 -4.08 0.15
CA GLU A 50 -2.01 -5.39 0.37
C GLU A 50 -0.52 -5.35 0.02
N GLU A 51 0.35 -5.76 0.93
CA GLU A 51 1.79 -5.84 0.65
C GLU A 51 2.04 -6.93 -0.40
N ILE A 52 2.59 -6.53 -1.54
CA ILE A 52 3.04 -7.45 -2.58
C ILE A 52 4.36 -8.04 -2.10
N LYS A 53 4.28 -9.17 -1.43
CA LYS A 53 5.45 -9.99 -1.11
C LYS A 53 5.94 -10.61 -2.40
N THR A 54 6.93 -9.99 -3.05
CA THR A 54 7.74 -10.67 -4.05
C THR A 54 8.40 -11.88 -3.38
N LYS A 55 7.82 -13.07 -3.55
CA LYS A 55 8.52 -14.33 -3.32
C LYS A 55 9.56 -14.46 -4.43
N GLY A 56 10.79 -14.03 -4.16
CA GLY A 56 11.90 -14.08 -5.11
C GLY A 56 11.72 -13.11 -6.30
N ALA A 57 12.73 -12.71 -7.08
CA ALA A 57 14.08 -13.25 -7.21
C ALA A 57 14.16 -14.78 -7.29
N GLU A 58 13.09 -15.46 -7.71
CA GLU A 58 13.28 -16.64 -8.52
C GLU A 58 13.27 -16.13 -9.94
N ALA A 59 14.48 -15.97 -10.48
CA ALA A 59 14.69 -15.78 -11.90
C ALA A 59 13.82 -16.78 -12.69
N PRO A 60 13.34 -16.42 -13.89
CA PRO A 60 12.77 -17.43 -14.77
C PRO A 60 13.88 -18.44 -15.09
N ALA A 61 13.88 -19.57 -14.41
CA ALA A 61 14.66 -20.74 -14.78
C ALA A 61 13.81 -21.61 -15.71
N LYS A 62 13.58 -21.13 -16.93
CA LYS A 62 13.58 -21.88 -18.20
C LYS A 62 12.99 -21.05 -19.34
#